data_AF-A0A4R5CTJ0-F1
#
_entry.id   AF-A0A4R5CTJ0-F1
#
_cell.length_a   1.000
_cell.length_b   1.000
_cell.length_c   1.000
_cell.angle_alpha   90.00
_cell.angle_beta   90.00
_cell.angle_gamma   90.00
#
_symmetry.space_group_name_H-M   'P 1'
#
loop_
_entity.id
_entity.type
_entity.pdbx_description
1 polymer ?
#
loop_
_entity_poly.entity_id
_entity_poly.type
_entity_poly.pdbx_seq_one_letter_code
_entity_poly.pdbx_strand_id
1 'polypeptide(L)' 'MDHSKLNLSRDKDIIIPRALYATTPDTFETDIQKLESLYSHKMIVKYLKQTKENISNKVCLLVAKRYNVEPFLRFSL' A
#
# COMPACT_ATOMS: atom_id res chain seq x y z
N MET A 1 -1.64 -10.33 25.49
CA MET A 1 -1.42 -9.52 24.27
C MET A 1 -2.77 -9.45 23.56
N ASP A 2 -3.46 -8.32 23.69
CA ASP A 2 -4.82 -8.15 23.18
C ASP A 2 -4.76 -8.02 21.65
N HIS A 3 -5.07 -9.10 20.92
CA HIS A 3 -5.23 -9.09 19.45
C HIS A 3 -6.55 -8.43 19.02
N SER A 4 -7.03 -7.46 19.79
CA SER A 4 -8.29 -6.80 19.56
C SER A 4 -8.11 -5.59 18.65
N LYS A 5 -8.54 -5.79 17.40
CA LYS A 5 -9.15 -4.77 16.53
C LYS A 5 -8.16 -3.80 15.86
N LEU A 6 -7.39 -4.31 14.88
CA LEU A 6 -6.97 -3.47 13.75
C LEU A 6 -8.24 -2.85 13.15
N ASN A 7 -8.43 -1.55 13.37
CA ASN A 7 -9.57 -0.84 12.87
C ASN A 7 -9.20 -0.34 11.48
N LEU A 8 -9.83 -0.92 10.44
CA LEU A 8 -9.64 -0.54 9.05
C LEU A 8 -9.71 0.98 8.83
N SER A 9 -10.49 1.71 9.65
CA SER A 9 -10.58 3.16 9.49
C SER A 9 -9.48 3.96 10.21
N ARG A 10 -8.92 3.46 11.31
CA ARG A 10 -7.91 4.17 12.12
C ARG A 10 -6.48 3.79 11.76
N ASP A 11 -6.22 2.52 11.47
CA ASP A 11 -4.87 1.97 11.27
C ASP A 11 -4.46 1.96 9.78
N LYS A 12 -4.97 2.92 9.00
CA LYS A 12 -4.75 2.99 7.54
C LYS A 12 -3.27 3.09 7.18
N ASP A 13 -2.50 3.76 8.03
CA ASP A 13 -1.06 3.95 7.86
C ASP A 13 -0.24 2.67 8.01
N ILE A 14 -0.82 1.62 8.61
CA ILE A 14 -0.22 0.29 8.78
C ILE A 14 -0.86 -0.72 7.81
N ILE A 15 -2.18 -0.65 7.63
CA ILE A 15 -2.92 -1.65 6.83
C ILE A 15 -2.57 -1.55 5.33
N ILE A 16 -2.55 -0.33 4.78
CA ILE A 16 -2.22 -0.08 3.38
C ILE A 16 -0.83 -0.62 3.03
N PRO A 17 0.24 -0.22 3.74
CA PRO A 17 1.57 -0.73 3.44
C PRO A 17 1.72 -2.23 3.73
N ARG A 18 1.10 -2.79 4.78
CA ARG A 18 1.19 -4.25 5.03
C ARG A 18 0.53 -5.08 3.95
N ALA A 19 -0.61 -4.62 3.44
CA ALA A 19 -1.27 -5.27 2.31
C ALA A 19 -0.33 -5.29 1.10
N LEU A 20 0.27 -4.14 0.77
CA LEU A 20 1.17 -3.99 -0.37
C LEU A 20 2.55 -4.63 -0.16
N TYR A 21 2.99 -4.81 1.08
CA TYR A 21 4.18 -5.57 1.45
C TYR A 21 4.01 -7.06 1.16
N ALA A 22 2.83 -7.62 1.49
CA ALA A 22 2.50 -9.02 1.18
C ALA A 22 2.12 -9.25 -0.29
N THR A 23 1.94 -8.17 -1.05
CA THR A 23 1.52 -8.22 -2.46
C THR A 23 2.71 -8.52 -3.37
N THR A 24 2.49 -9.37 -4.37
CA THR A 24 3.45 -9.65 -5.45
C THR A 24 2.95 -9.04 -6.77
N PRO A 25 3.80 -8.85 -7.79
CA PRO A 25 3.34 -8.35 -9.09
C PRO A 25 2.20 -9.17 -9.70
N ASP A 26 2.16 -10.49 -9.46
CA ASP A 26 1.07 -11.37 -9.91
C ASP A 26 -0.25 -11.14 -9.15
N THR A 27 -0.21 -10.87 -7.84
CA THR A 27 -1.43 -10.63 -7.03
C THR A 27 -1.82 -9.16 -6.94
N PHE A 28 -0.96 -8.26 -7.44
CA PHE A 28 -1.10 -6.81 -7.31
C PHE A 28 -2.46 -6.30 -7.72
N GLU A 29 -2.99 -6.78 -8.85
CA GLU A 29 -4.25 -6.31 -9.39
C GLU A 29 -5.44 -6.59 -8.46
N THR A 30 -5.46 -7.77 -7.85
CA THR A 30 -6.51 -8.18 -6.92
C THR A 30 -6.38 -7.49 -5.56
N ASP A 31 -5.14 -7.36 -5.06
CA ASP A 31 -4.87 -6.73 -3.77
C ASP A 31 -5.12 -5.22 -3.80
N ILE A 32 -4.72 -4.54 -4.87
CA ILE A 32 -4.97 -3.10 -5.03
C ILE A 32 -6.46 -2.81 -5.20
N GLN A 33 -7.22 -3.67 -5.90
CA GLN A 33 -8.68 -3.51 -6.00
C GLN A 33 -9.38 -3.60 -4.64
N LYS A 34 -8.93 -4.51 -3.77
CA LYS A 34 -9.45 -4.59 -2.39
C LYS A 34 -9.15 -3.31 -1.62
N LEU A 35 -7.93 -2.78 -1.77
CA LEU A 35 -7.56 -1.51 -1.13
C LEU A 35 -8.37 -0.34 -1.68
N GLU A 36 -8.64 -0.29 -2.99
CA GLU A 36 -9.47 0.75 -3.62
C GLU A 36 -10.93 0.72 -3.13
N SER A 37 -11.44 -0.46 -2.78
CA SER A 37 -12.77 -0.61 -2.17
C SER A 37 -12.83 -0.05 -0.74
N LEU A 38 -11.70 -0.05 -0.03
CA LEU A 38 -11.61 0.41 1.37
C LEU A 38 -11.13 1.86 1.49
N TYR A 39 -10.26 2.31 0.59
CA TYR A 39 -9.57 3.59 0.65
C TYR A 39 -9.46 4.22 -0.73
N SER A 40 -9.54 5.55 -0.79
CA SER A 40 -9.30 6.26 -2.04
C SER A 40 -7.82 6.15 -2.46
N HIS A 41 -7.58 6.08 -3.77
CA HIS A 41 -6.25 6.11 -4.40
C HIS A 41 -5.31 7.20 -3.80
N LYS A 42 -5.83 8.40 -3.50
CA LYS A 42 -5.05 9.46 -2.82
C LYS A 42 -4.55 9.06 -1.43
N MET A 43 -5.39 8.38 -0.63
CA MET A 43 -4.98 7.86 0.68
C MET A 43 -3.94 6.76 0.52
N ILE A 44 -4.17 5.83 -0.40
CA ILE A 44 -3.24 4.72 -0.67
C ILE A 44 -1.86 5.27 -0.98
N VAL A 45 -1.75 6.18 -1.96
CA VAL A 45 -0.47 6.80 -2.32
C VAL A 45 0.14 7.61 -1.17
N LYS A 46 -0.67 8.39 -0.44
CA LYS A 46 -0.20 9.19 0.70
C LYS A 46 0.44 8.31 1.78
N TYR A 47 -0.26 7.26 2.22
CA TYR A 47 0.25 6.36 3.25
C TYR A 47 1.39 5.47 2.73
N LEU A 48 1.37 5.08 1.44
CA LEU A 48 2.52 4.39 0.82
C LEU A 48 3.78 5.26 0.77
N LYS A 49 3.64 6.58 0.63
CA LYS A 49 4.75 7.54 0.70
C LYS A 49 5.15 7.90 2.13
N GLN A 50 4.32 7.62 3.14
CA GLN A 50 4.60 7.92 4.56
C GLN A 50 4.99 6.71 5.43
N THR A 51 4.61 5.48 5.09
CA THR A 51 5.03 4.23 5.75
C THR A 51 6.55 4.10 5.99
N LYS A 52 6.95 3.21 6.90
CA LYS A 52 8.35 2.81 7.08
C LYS A 52 8.59 1.35 6.67
N GLU A 53 7.59 0.71 6.07
CA GLU A 53 7.69 -0.68 5.63
C GLU A 53 8.51 -0.82 4.35
N ASN A 54 9.28 -1.90 4.28
CA ASN A 54 10.14 -2.25 3.16
C ASN A 54 9.33 -2.86 2.00
N ILE A 55 8.49 -2.04 1.39
CA ILE A 55 7.72 -2.43 0.22
C ILE A 55 8.65 -2.49 -0.99
N SER A 56 8.52 -3.56 -1.76
CA SER A 56 9.27 -3.73 -3.01
C SER A 56 9.07 -2.55 -3.94
N ASN A 57 10.17 -1.98 -4.45
CA ASN A 57 10.14 -0.90 -5.44
C ASN A 57 9.27 -1.23 -6.66
N LYS A 58 9.23 -2.49 -7.08
CA LYS A 58 8.34 -2.97 -8.15
C LYS A 58 6.87 -2.68 -7.84
N VAL A 59 6.41 -2.95 -6.62
CA VAL A 59 5.04 -2.67 -6.18
C VAL A 59 4.78 -1.17 -6.15
N CYS A 60 5.71 -0.37 -5.63
CA CYS A 60 5.57 1.10 -5.65
C CYS A 60 5.45 1.66 -7.08
N LEU A 61 6.22 1.11 -8.03
CA LEU A 61 6.12 1.46 -9.45
C LEU A 61 4.77 1.03 -10.07
N LEU A 62 4.27 -0.15 -9.73
CA LEU A 62 2.96 -0.63 -10.19
C LEU A 62 1.82 0.27 -9.67
N VAL A 63 1.86 0.66 -8.40
CA VAL A 63 0.92 1.61 -7.79
C VAL A 63 1.00 2.96 -8.51
N ALA A 64 2.21 3.47 -8.74
CA ALA A 64 2.41 4.75 -9.40
C ALA A 64 1.86 4.74 -10.84
N LYS A 65 2.13 3.66 -11.58
CA LYS A 65 1.62 3.44 -12.94
C LYS A 65 0.10 3.35 -12.96
N ARG A 66 -0.50 2.61 -12.02
CA ARG A 66 -1.95 2.43 -11.92
C ARG A 66 -2.69 3.74 -11.66
N TYR A 67 -2.16 4.58 -10.79
CA TYR A 67 -2.78 5.87 -10.43
C TYR A 67 -2.30 7.05 -11.26
N ASN A 68 -1.43 6.82 -12.24
CA ASN A 68 -0.80 7.88 -13.04
C ASN A 68 -0.15 8.97 -12.16
N VAL A 69 0.51 8.54 -11.08
CA VAL A 69 1.24 9.43 -10.17
C VAL A 69 2.75 9.26 -10.37
N GLU A 70 3.52 10.23 -9.92
CA GLU A 70 4.98 10.17 -10.01
C GLU A 70 5.51 8.90 -9.32
N PRO A 71 6.34 8.10 -10.01
CA PRO A 71 6.95 6.91 -9.43
C PRO A 71 7.76 7.27 -8.21
N PHE A 72 7.57 6.50 -7.15
CA PHE A 72 8.28 6.68 -5.90
C PHE A 72 8.89 5.35 -5.48
N LEU A 73 10.08 5.44 -4.89
CA LEU A 73 10.84 4.31 -4.40
C LEU A 73 11.01 4.47 -2.90
N ARG A 74 10.92 3.37 -2.17
CA ARG A 74 11.12 3.36 -0.71
C ARG A 74 12.43 2.75 -0.32
N PHE A 75 12.86 1.76 -1.08
CA PHE A 75 14.16 1.16 -0.92
C PHE A 75 15.11 1.85 -1.89
N SER A 76 15.91 2.79 -1.40
CA SER A 76 17.09 3.23 -2.13
C SER A 76 18.24 2.37 -1.65
N LEU A 77 18.82 1.57 -2.55
CA LEU A 77 20.07 0.84 -2.33
C LEU A 77 21.20 1.81 -2.01
#